data_AF-A0A435SPC6-F1
#
_entry.id   AF-A0A435SPC6-F1
#
_cell.length_a   1.000
_cell.length_b   1.000
_cell.length_c   1.000
_cell.angle_alpha   90.00
_cell.angle_beta   90.00
_cell.angle_gamma   90.00
#
_symmetry.space_group_name_H-M   'P 1'
#
loop_
_entity.id
_entity.type
_entity.pdbx_description
1 polymer ?
#
loop_
_entity_poly.entity_id
_entity_poly.type
_entity_poly.pdbx_seq_one_letter_code
_entity_poly.pdbx_strand_id
1 'polypeptide(L)'
;MSKNPIHIIGGGLAGSEAAWQAAQAGVPVILHEMRPVRGTDAHKTDSLAELVCSNSFRSDDADNNAVGLLHAEMRLAGSLIMSAGDANQVPAGGALAVDRDGFADAVTKKLEAHPLITIRREEVPGLPPTDWDQAIVATGPLTAPGLAQSIAEATGADALAFFDAIAPIIHFDTI
;
A
#
# COMPACT_ATOMS: atom_id res chain seq x y z
N MET A 1 -19.22 -17.13 -14.26
CA MET A 1 -19.91 -16.00 -13.60
C MET A 1 -18.93 -14.85 -13.53
N SER A 2 -19.31 -13.64 -13.93
CA SER A 2 -18.47 -12.46 -13.69
C SER A 2 -18.42 -12.22 -12.19
N LYS A 3 -17.23 -12.16 -11.59
CA LYS A 3 -17.08 -11.82 -10.16
C LYS A 3 -17.39 -10.32 -10.00
N ASN A 4 -18.06 -9.94 -8.91
CA ASN A 4 -18.14 -8.53 -8.52
C ASN A 4 -16.73 -7.99 -8.26
N PRO A 5 -16.44 -6.72 -8.59
CA PRO A 5 -15.13 -6.15 -8.32
C PRO A 5 -14.91 -5.97 -6.82
N ILE A 6 -13.67 -6.20 -6.36
CA ILE A 6 -13.21 -5.75 -5.05
C ILE A 6 -12.84 -4.27 -5.16
N HIS A 7 -13.33 -3.46 -4.24
CA HIS A 7 -12.96 -2.05 -4.15
C HIS A 7 -11.78 -1.87 -3.21
N ILE A 8 -10.77 -1.13 -3.63
CA ILE A 8 -9.58 -0.87 -2.80
C ILE A 8 -9.42 0.64 -2.70
N ILE A 9 -9.41 1.17 -1.48
CA ILE A 9 -9.33 2.60 -1.21
C ILE A 9 -7.90 2.95 -0.79
N GLY A 10 -7.21 3.74 -1.62
CA GLY A 10 -5.84 4.18 -1.41
C GLY A 10 -4.85 3.45 -2.31
N GLY A 11 -4.12 4.20 -3.14
CA GLY A 11 -3.13 3.69 -4.09
C GLY A 11 -1.70 3.65 -3.55
N GLY A 12 -1.52 3.56 -2.23
CA GLY A 12 -0.20 3.41 -1.60
C GLY A 12 0.40 2.01 -1.81
N LEU A 13 1.48 1.69 -1.07
CA LEU A 13 2.13 0.36 -1.14
C LEU A 13 1.14 -0.79 -0.92
N ALA A 14 0.36 -0.73 0.17
CA ALA A 14 -0.59 -1.78 0.52
C ALA A 14 -1.74 -1.92 -0.49
N GLY A 15 -2.34 -0.81 -0.93
CA GLY A 15 -3.45 -0.86 -1.90
C GLY A 15 -3.01 -1.31 -3.29
N SER A 16 -1.81 -0.90 -3.72
CA SER A 16 -1.20 -1.36 -4.97
C SER A 16 -0.95 -2.88 -4.96
N GLU A 17 -0.39 -3.40 -3.87
CA GLU A 17 -0.16 -4.85 -3.72
C GLU A 17 -1.48 -5.62 -3.62
N ALA A 18 -2.46 -5.13 -2.84
CA ALA A 18 -3.77 -5.76 -2.73
C ALA A 18 -4.50 -5.82 -4.08
N ALA A 19 -4.44 -4.73 -4.87
CA ALA A 19 -5.02 -4.69 -6.21
C ALA A 19 -4.37 -5.72 -7.14
N TRP A 20 -3.03 -5.80 -7.11
CA TRP A 20 -2.28 -6.77 -7.88
C TRP A 20 -2.65 -8.21 -7.51
N GLN A 21 -2.63 -8.55 -6.21
CA GLN A 21 -2.90 -9.91 -5.75
C GLN A 21 -4.33 -10.36 -6.07
N ALA A 22 -5.32 -9.49 -5.85
CA ALA A 22 -6.71 -9.79 -6.20
C ALA A 22 -6.90 -10.00 -7.72
N ALA A 23 -6.25 -9.16 -8.53
CA ALA A 23 -6.32 -9.27 -9.98
C ALA A 23 -5.61 -10.53 -10.52
N GLN A 24 -4.46 -10.89 -9.94
CA GLN A 24 -3.75 -12.13 -10.24
C GLN A 24 -4.56 -13.39 -9.86
N ALA A 25 -5.43 -13.30 -8.85
CA ALA A 25 -6.42 -14.33 -8.51
C ALA A 25 -7.68 -14.31 -9.42
N GLY A 26 -7.67 -13.52 -10.48
CA GLY A 26 -8.77 -13.41 -11.45
C GLY A 26 -10.01 -12.72 -10.87
N VAL A 27 -9.84 -11.80 -9.92
CA VAL A 27 -10.92 -10.98 -9.36
C VAL A 27 -10.80 -9.56 -9.93
N PRO A 28 -11.85 -8.99 -10.55
CA PRO A 28 -11.82 -7.59 -10.96
C PRO A 28 -11.59 -6.66 -9.76
N VAL A 29 -10.88 -5.55 -9.97
CA VAL A 29 -10.54 -4.58 -8.94
C VAL A 29 -10.90 -3.18 -9.40
N ILE A 30 -11.47 -2.39 -8.51
CA ILE A 30 -11.56 -0.94 -8.63
C ILE A 30 -10.64 -0.33 -7.58
N LEU A 31 -9.52 0.23 -8.02
CA LEU A 31 -8.56 0.91 -7.15
C LEU A 31 -8.87 2.41 -7.15
N HIS A 32 -9.28 2.92 -6.00
CA HIS A 32 -9.58 4.32 -5.77
C HIS A 32 -8.34 5.03 -5.24
N GLU A 33 -7.89 6.07 -5.93
CA GLU A 33 -6.78 6.93 -5.49
C GLU A 33 -7.22 8.39 -5.57
N MET A 34 -7.20 9.07 -4.43
CA MET A 34 -7.64 10.47 -4.35
C MET A 34 -6.69 11.43 -5.07
N ARG A 35 -5.41 11.08 -5.21
CA ARG A 35 -4.43 11.88 -5.94
C ARG A 35 -4.60 11.70 -7.47
N PRO A 36 -4.54 12.77 -8.27
CA PRO A 36 -4.18 14.15 -7.89
C PRO A 36 -5.37 15.03 -7.46
N VAL A 37 -6.62 14.54 -7.51
CA VAL A 37 -7.83 15.33 -7.19
C VAL A 37 -7.73 15.95 -5.80
N ARG A 38 -7.23 15.18 -4.83
CA ARG A 38 -6.84 15.64 -3.50
C ARG A 38 -5.43 15.17 -3.19
N GLY A 39 -4.52 16.13 -3.06
CA GLY A 39 -3.15 15.89 -2.60
C GLY A 39 -3.07 15.65 -1.09
N THR A 40 -1.84 15.44 -0.62
CA THR A 40 -1.49 15.43 0.81
C THR A 40 -0.22 16.24 0.98
N ASP A 41 0.14 16.59 2.22
CA ASP A 41 1.37 17.33 2.49
C ASP A 41 2.67 16.55 2.20
N ALA A 42 2.61 15.22 2.09
CA ALA A 42 3.78 14.37 1.90
C ALA A 42 4.02 13.94 0.44
N HIS A 43 2.95 13.64 -0.29
CA HIS A 43 3.02 13.19 -1.69
C HIS A 43 3.23 14.35 -2.65
N LYS A 44 4.05 14.12 -3.68
CA LYS A 44 4.43 15.10 -4.70
C LYS A 44 3.86 14.78 -6.08
N THR A 45 3.40 13.55 -6.28
CA THR A 45 2.94 13.04 -7.59
C THR A 45 1.56 12.41 -7.48
N ASP A 46 1.01 12.03 -8.63
CA ASP A 46 -0.16 11.16 -8.75
C ASP A 46 0.19 9.68 -8.93
N SER A 47 1.48 9.33 -8.88
CA SER A 47 1.93 7.94 -9.00
C SER A 47 1.46 7.10 -7.80
N LEU A 48 1.09 5.85 -8.11
CA LEU A 48 0.78 4.83 -7.13
C LEU A 48 2.06 4.35 -6.45
N ALA A 49 1.94 3.88 -5.21
CA ALA A 49 3.05 3.42 -4.37
C ALA A 49 4.21 4.43 -4.18
N GLU A 50 3.94 5.74 -4.30
CA GLU A 50 4.93 6.79 -4.07
C GLU A 50 5.59 6.68 -2.67
N LEU A 51 6.92 6.77 -2.63
CA LEU A 51 7.71 6.74 -1.39
C LEU A 51 7.97 8.16 -0.87
N VAL A 52 7.25 8.57 0.17
CA VAL A 52 7.31 9.95 0.71
C VAL A 52 8.38 10.20 1.77
N CYS A 53 9.06 9.15 2.25
CA CYS A 53 10.09 9.23 3.27
C CYS A 53 11.41 8.59 2.78
N SER A 54 11.87 7.52 3.41
CA SER A 54 13.04 6.75 2.98
C SER A 54 12.77 6.07 1.63
N ASN A 55 13.83 5.94 0.81
CA ASN A 55 13.81 5.08 -0.38
C ASN A 55 14.32 3.66 -0.11
N SER A 56 14.56 3.30 1.15
CA SER A 56 14.96 1.97 1.54
C SER A 56 13.79 1.18 2.13
N PHE A 57 13.65 -0.06 1.67
CA PHE A 57 12.80 -1.10 2.28
C PHE A 57 13.52 -1.84 3.41
N ARG A 58 14.65 -1.30 3.90
CA ARG A 58 15.52 -1.87 4.93
C ARG A 58 16.26 -3.10 4.43
N SER A 59 16.77 -3.91 5.35
CA SER A 59 17.62 -5.06 5.05
C SER A 59 16.93 -6.05 4.12
N ASP A 60 17.69 -6.57 3.15
CA ASP A 60 17.24 -7.64 2.25
C ASP A 60 17.91 -8.99 2.59
N ASP A 61 18.51 -9.10 3.79
CA ASP A 61 19.10 -10.33 4.31
C ASP A 61 18.01 -11.24 4.88
N ALA A 62 17.64 -12.28 4.13
CA ALA A 62 16.60 -13.22 4.52
C ALA A 62 17.02 -14.19 5.64
N ASP A 63 18.33 -14.37 5.87
CA ASP A 63 18.84 -15.33 6.83
C ASP A 63 18.94 -14.73 8.23
N ASN A 64 19.23 -13.42 8.34
CA ASN A 64 19.51 -12.76 9.62
C ASN A 64 18.63 -11.54 9.92
N ASN A 65 17.68 -11.19 9.05
CA ASN A 65 16.80 -10.05 9.26
C ASN A 65 15.32 -10.38 9.01
N ALA A 66 14.45 -10.08 9.96
CA ALA A 66 13.01 -10.30 9.83
C ALA A 66 12.38 -9.58 8.62
N VAL A 67 12.89 -8.40 8.26
CA VAL A 67 12.40 -7.66 7.08
C VAL A 67 12.86 -8.32 5.78
N GLY A 68 14.12 -8.80 5.74
CA GLY A 68 14.64 -9.53 4.59
C GLY A 68 13.90 -10.86 4.38
N LEU A 69 13.53 -11.55 5.47
CA LEU A 69 12.70 -12.75 5.39
C LEU A 69 11.33 -12.44 4.79
N LEU A 70 10.67 -11.37 5.26
CA LEU A 70 9.39 -10.93 4.69
C LEU A 70 9.51 -10.59 3.19
N HIS A 71 10.59 -9.94 2.77
CA HIS A 71 10.85 -9.68 1.35
C HIS A 71 10.94 -10.98 0.54
N ALA A 72 11.62 -12.00 1.07
CA ALA A 72 11.71 -13.30 0.41
C ALA A 72 10.33 -13.98 0.28
N GLU A 73 9.51 -13.95 1.33
CA GLU A 73 8.13 -14.45 1.31
C GLU A 73 7.27 -13.70 0.29
N MET A 74 7.37 -12.37 0.25
CA MET A 74 6.67 -11.54 -0.72
C MET A 74 7.09 -11.83 -2.17
N ARG A 75 8.38 -12.10 -2.40
CA ARG A 75 8.87 -12.53 -3.73
C ARG A 75 8.27 -13.89 -4.13
N LEU A 76 8.22 -14.85 -3.20
CA LEU A 76 7.56 -16.15 -3.44
C LEU A 76 6.06 -16.00 -3.72
N ALA A 77 5.40 -15.01 -3.09
CA ALA A 77 4.00 -14.67 -3.34
C ALA A 77 3.78 -13.84 -4.63
N GLY A 78 4.82 -13.61 -5.45
CA GLY A 78 4.69 -12.88 -6.70
C GLY A 78 4.38 -11.40 -6.52
N SER A 79 4.94 -10.77 -5.48
CA SER A 79 4.66 -9.38 -5.10
C SER A 79 5.00 -8.38 -6.21
N LEU A 80 4.05 -7.47 -6.47
CA LEU A 80 4.27 -6.33 -7.36
C LEU A 80 5.33 -5.39 -6.79
N ILE A 81 5.20 -5.04 -5.51
CA ILE A 81 6.12 -4.13 -4.82
C ILE A 81 7.54 -4.68 -4.84
N MET A 82 7.75 -5.95 -4.51
CA MET A 82 9.09 -6.53 -4.56
C MET A 82 9.65 -6.57 -5.98
N SER A 83 8.85 -7.00 -6.96
CA SER A 83 9.31 -7.05 -8.36
C SER A 83 9.65 -5.66 -8.93
N ALA A 84 8.92 -4.62 -8.54
CA ALA A 84 9.19 -3.24 -8.95
C ALA A 84 10.40 -2.67 -8.19
N GLY A 85 10.57 -3.04 -6.92
CA GLY A 85 11.73 -2.65 -6.11
C GLY A 85 13.03 -3.25 -6.67
N ASP A 86 13.03 -4.54 -6.96
CA ASP A 86 14.17 -5.25 -7.55
C ASP A 86 14.59 -4.63 -8.90
N ALA A 87 13.61 -4.26 -9.74
CA ALA A 87 13.86 -3.65 -11.04
C ALA A 87 14.40 -2.20 -10.98
N ASN A 88 14.22 -1.52 -9.85
CA ASN A 88 14.62 -0.11 -9.66
C ASN A 88 15.62 0.04 -8.52
N GLN A 89 16.37 -1.02 -8.20
CA GLN A 89 17.31 -1.02 -7.09
C GLN A 89 18.50 -0.07 -7.33
N VAL A 90 18.90 0.63 -6.26
CA VAL A 90 20.13 1.46 -6.21
C VAL A 90 21.08 0.93 -5.13
N PRO A 91 22.40 1.17 -5.23
CA PRO A 91 23.37 0.69 -4.24
C PRO A 91 23.05 1.19 -2.82
N ALA A 92 22.91 0.25 -1.86
CA ALA A 92 22.54 0.57 -0.48
C ALA A 92 23.12 -0.41 0.58
N GLY A 93 24.27 -1.02 0.30
CA GLY A 93 24.86 -2.02 1.18
C GLY A 93 23.97 -3.26 1.32
N GLY A 94 23.69 -3.70 2.55
CA GLY A 94 22.82 -4.85 2.83
C GLY A 94 21.32 -4.55 2.83
N ALA A 95 20.92 -3.33 2.42
CA ALA A 95 19.52 -2.93 2.32
C ALA A 95 19.04 -2.95 0.86
N LEU A 96 17.75 -3.20 0.69
CA LEU A 96 17.05 -2.90 -0.55
C LEU A 96 16.70 -1.40 -0.53
N ALA A 97 17.31 -0.62 -1.41
CA ALA A 97 16.88 0.74 -1.68
C ALA A 97 16.61 0.93 -3.17
N VAL A 98 15.71 1.83 -3.48
CA VAL A 98 15.18 2.00 -4.83
C VAL A 98 15.32 3.44 -5.31
N ASP A 99 15.35 3.62 -6.64
CA ASP A 99 14.99 4.90 -7.25
C ASP A 99 13.48 5.13 -7.04
N ARG A 100 13.12 6.20 -6.32
CA ARG A 100 11.73 6.44 -5.87
C ARG A 100 10.78 6.60 -7.05
N ASP A 101 11.20 7.39 -8.03
CA ASP A 101 10.35 7.78 -9.14
C ASP A 101 10.23 6.60 -10.12
N GLY A 102 11.35 5.95 -10.45
CA GLY A 102 11.35 4.72 -11.26
C GLY A 102 10.51 3.60 -10.65
N PHE A 103 10.59 3.42 -9.33
CA PHE A 103 9.78 2.45 -8.60
C PHE A 103 8.27 2.74 -8.69
N ALA A 104 7.85 3.96 -8.33
CA ALA A 104 6.44 4.35 -8.33
C ALA A 104 5.83 4.31 -9.73
N ASP A 105 6.59 4.73 -10.75
CA ASP A 105 6.20 4.65 -12.15
C ASP A 105 6.03 3.20 -12.63
N ALA A 106 6.94 2.31 -12.22
CA ALA A 106 6.86 0.90 -12.59
C ALA A 106 5.62 0.21 -11.99
N VAL A 107 5.29 0.51 -10.73
CA VAL A 107 4.06 0.03 -10.08
C VAL A 107 2.83 0.57 -10.80
N THR A 108 2.79 1.88 -11.04
CA THR A 108 1.66 2.55 -11.70
C THR A 108 1.39 1.95 -13.08
N LYS A 109 2.41 1.84 -13.93
CA LYS A 109 2.28 1.28 -15.28
C LYS A 109 1.80 -0.16 -15.28
N LYS A 110 2.27 -0.99 -14.34
CA LYS A 110 1.84 -2.39 -14.23
C LYS A 110 0.36 -2.50 -13.83
N LEU A 111 -0.11 -1.65 -12.91
CA LEU A 111 -1.51 -1.64 -12.50
C LEU A 111 -2.44 -1.09 -13.60
N GLU A 112 -2.04 -0.01 -14.27
CA GLU A 112 -2.79 0.59 -15.38
C GLU A 112 -2.92 -0.36 -16.59
N ALA A 113 -1.89 -1.17 -16.84
CA ALA A 113 -1.90 -2.15 -17.93
C ALA A 113 -2.67 -3.44 -17.61
N HIS A 114 -3.07 -3.67 -16.35
CA HIS A 114 -3.69 -4.92 -15.95
C HIS A 114 -5.18 -4.95 -16.35
N PRO A 115 -5.66 -5.94 -17.13
CA PRO A 115 -7.01 -5.91 -17.72
C PRO A 115 -8.15 -6.04 -16.69
N LEU A 116 -7.84 -6.50 -15.48
CA LEU A 116 -8.80 -6.64 -14.38
C LEU A 116 -8.75 -5.49 -13.38
N ILE A 117 -7.88 -4.50 -13.56
CA ILE A 117 -7.74 -3.37 -12.62
C ILE A 117 -8.27 -2.12 -13.31
N THR A 118 -9.23 -1.47 -12.68
CA THR A 118 -9.69 -0.12 -13.06
C THR A 118 -9.25 0.86 -12.00
N ILE A 119 -8.46 1.86 -12.37
CA ILE A 119 -8.05 2.93 -11.45
C ILE A 119 -9.05 4.08 -11.56
N ARG A 120 -9.61 4.50 -10.43
CA ARG A 120 -10.47 5.68 -10.31
C ARG A 120 -9.74 6.76 -9.53
N ARG A 121 -9.56 7.91 -10.17
CA ARG A 121 -8.94 9.08 -9.56
C ARG A 121 -10.01 9.88 -8.81
N GLU A 122 -10.36 9.43 -7.62
CA GLU A 122 -11.43 9.99 -6.78
C GLU A 122 -11.15 9.82 -5.29
N GLU A 123 -11.63 10.77 -4.48
CA GLU A 123 -11.68 10.61 -3.02
C GLU A 123 -12.92 9.79 -2.65
N VAL A 124 -12.74 8.76 -1.82
CA VAL A 124 -13.86 8.08 -1.17
C VAL A 124 -14.13 8.78 0.16
N PRO A 125 -15.26 9.51 0.32
CA PRO A 125 -15.44 10.48 1.40
C PRO A 125 -15.79 9.85 2.76
N GLY A 126 -16.09 8.56 2.80
CA GLY A 126 -16.55 7.85 3.99
C GLY A 126 -16.33 6.35 3.87
N LEU A 127 -16.93 5.58 4.79
CA LEU A 127 -16.84 4.12 4.73
C LEU A 127 -17.36 3.57 3.38
N PRO A 128 -16.84 2.39 2.95
CA PRO A 128 -17.32 1.72 1.75
C PRO A 128 -18.85 1.68 1.68
N PRO A 129 -19.46 2.17 0.59
CA PRO A 129 -20.89 2.08 0.35
C PRO A 129 -21.43 0.65 0.52
N THR A 130 -22.66 0.51 1.03
CA THR A 130 -23.27 -0.79 1.33
C THR A 130 -23.64 -1.59 0.07
N ASP A 131 -23.66 -0.96 -1.10
CA ASP A 131 -23.82 -1.61 -2.40
C ASP A 131 -22.51 -2.19 -2.96
N TRP A 132 -21.36 -1.89 -2.33
CA TRP A 132 -20.11 -2.59 -2.62
C TRP A 132 -20.10 -3.94 -1.90
N ASP A 133 -19.81 -5.01 -2.64
CA ASP A 133 -19.76 -6.37 -2.10
C ASP A 133 -18.57 -6.56 -1.15
N GLN A 134 -17.36 -6.18 -1.60
CA GLN A 134 -16.13 -6.31 -0.82
C GLN A 134 -15.25 -5.06 -0.98
N ALA A 135 -14.65 -4.62 0.12
CA ALA A 135 -13.75 -3.47 0.12
C ALA A 135 -12.52 -3.67 1.02
N ILE A 136 -11.39 -3.12 0.60
CA ILE A 136 -10.15 -3.01 1.37
C ILE A 136 -9.86 -1.52 1.58
N VAL A 137 -9.66 -1.10 2.82
CA VAL A 137 -9.21 0.26 3.16
C VAL A 137 -7.69 0.24 3.37
N ALA A 138 -6.96 0.94 2.50
CA ALA A 138 -5.49 0.97 2.43
C ALA A 138 -4.94 2.40 2.25
N THR A 139 -5.54 3.37 2.94
CA THR A 139 -5.29 4.82 2.77
C THR A 139 -4.04 5.35 3.47
N GLY A 140 -3.29 4.49 4.16
CA GLY A 140 -2.03 4.83 4.79
C GLY A 140 -2.17 5.86 5.95
N PRO A 141 -1.04 6.45 6.39
CA PRO A 141 -1.03 7.31 7.57
C PRO A 141 -1.72 8.67 7.37
N LEU A 142 -1.93 9.09 6.13
CA LEU A 142 -2.55 10.37 5.77
C LEU A 142 -3.97 10.17 5.22
N THR A 143 -4.77 9.37 5.91
CA THR A 143 -6.16 9.07 5.55
C THR A 143 -6.99 10.37 5.49
N ALA A 144 -7.82 10.52 4.45
CA ALA A 144 -8.66 11.70 4.28
C ALA A 144 -9.61 11.89 5.48
N PRO A 145 -9.83 13.13 5.96
CA PRO A 145 -10.58 13.39 7.19
C PRO A 145 -11.99 12.77 7.22
N GLY A 146 -12.72 12.77 6.10
CA GLY A 146 -14.07 12.21 6.04
C GLY A 146 -14.11 10.70 6.27
N LEU A 147 -13.19 9.95 5.63
CA LEU A 147 -13.05 8.51 5.84
C LEU A 147 -12.55 8.20 7.26
N ALA A 148 -11.56 8.95 7.75
CA ALA A 148 -11.06 8.82 9.12
C ALA A 148 -12.17 9.00 10.17
N GLN A 149 -13.00 10.03 10.02
CA GLN A 149 -14.14 10.27 10.90
C GLN A 149 -15.16 9.12 10.81
N SER A 150 -15.49 8.68 9.60
CA SER A 150 -16.44 7.58 9.39
C SER A 150 -15.96 6.26 10.03
N ILE A 151 -14.66 5.97 9.95
CA ILE A 151 -14.05 4.81 10.61
C ILE A 151 -14.19 4.95 12.13
N ALA A 152 -13.80 6.10 12.70
CA ALA A 152 -13.88 6.34 14.14
C ALA A 152 -15.32 6.20 14.68
N GLU A 153 -16.31 6.71 13.96
CA GLU A 153 -17.72 6.58 14.33
C GLU A 153 -18.20 5.12 14.31
N ALA A 154 -17.75 4.31 13.34
CA ALA A 154 -18.14 2.91 13.23
C ALA A 154 -17.42 1.97 14.21
N THR A 155 -16.17 2.25 14.57
CA THR A 155 -15.39 1.41 15.49
C THR A 155 -15.47 1.85 16.94
N GLY A 156 -16.04 3.03 17.20
CA GLY A 156 -15.89 3.74 18.47
C GLY A 156 -14.64 4.62 18.46
N ALA A 157 -14.78 5.87 18.90
CA ALA A 157 -13.76 6.91 18.74
C ALA A 157 -12.42 6.59 19.43
N ASP A 158 -12.44 5.79 20.50
CA ASP A 158 -11.24 5.40 21.26
C ASP A 158 -10.38 4.34 20.54
N ALA A 159 -10.88 3.72 19.47
CA ALA A 159 -10.19 2.66 18.75
C ALA A 159 -9.29 3.16 17.59
N LEU A 160 -9.29 4.47 17.30
CA LEU A 160 -8.53 5.06 16.20
C LEU A 160 -7.54 6.11 16.72
N ALA A 161 -6.24 5.81 16.61
CA ALA A 161 -5.16 6.73 16.95
C ALA A 161 -4.41 7.18 15.69
N PHE A 162 -4.14 8.49 15.59
CA PHE A 162 -3.37 9.09 14.49
C PHE A 162 -1.90 9.34 14.83
N PHE A 163 -1.53 9.09 16.09
CA PHE A 163 -0.18 9.25 16.60
C PHE A 163 0.23 7.97 17.31
N ASP A 164 1.43 7.49 16.98
CA ASP A 164 2.06 6.42 17.72
C ASP A 164 2.94 7.01 18.83
N ALA A 165 2.88 6.39 20.00
CA ALA A 165 3.73 6.69 21.15
C ALA A 165 4.34 5.38 21.65
N ILE A 166 5.27 4.85 20.87
CA ILE A 166 5.89 3.55 21.14
C ILE A 166 7.16 3.71 22.00
N ALA A 167 7.23 2.97 23.11
CA ALA A 167 8.46 2.78 23.88
C ALA A 167 9.28 1.63 23.28
N PRO A 168 10.62 1.59 23.47
CA PRO A 168 11.42 0.44 23.04
C PRO A 168 10.91 -0.86 23.67
N ILE A 169 10.67 -1.87 22.83
CA ILE A 169 10.30 -3.22 23.26
C ILE A 169 11.57 -4.08 23.22
N ILE A 170 11.90 -4.73 24.34
CA ILE A 170 13.07 -5.59 24.48
C ILE A 170 12.64 -7.06 24.60
N HIS A 171 13.49 -7.96 24.12
CA HIS A 171 13.24 -9.39 24.22
C HIS A 171 13.39 -9.86 25.67
N PHE A 172 12.41 -10.60 26.20
CA PHE A 172 12.39 -11.02 27.61
C PHE A 172 13.67 -11.76 28.03
N ASP A 173 14.17 -12.67 27.18
CA ASP A 173 15.38 -13.45 27.47
C ASP A 173 16.70 -12.63 27.46
N THR A 174 16.64 -11.33 27.15
CA THR A 174 17.81 -10.43 27.14
C THR A 174 17.84 -9.45 28.31
N ILE A 175 16.93 -9.61 29.28
CA ILE A 175 16.80 -8.81 30.50
C ILE A 175 17.69 -9.37 31.62
#